data_AF-A0A6A0H5X7-F1
#
_entry.id   AF-A0A6A0H5X7-F1
#
_cell.length_a   1.000
_cell.length_b   1.000
_cell.length_c   1.000
_cell.angle_alpha   90.00
_cell.angle_beta   90.00
_cell.angle_gamma   90.00
#
_symmetry.space_group_name_H-M   'P 1'
#
loop_
_entity.id
_entity.type
_entity.pdbx_description
1 polymer ?
#
loop_
_entity_poly.entity_id
_entity_poly.type
_entity_poly.pdbx_seq_one_letter_code
_entity_poly.pdbx_strand_id
1 'polypeptide(L)'
;MPCCSRSQGSTRILEAHGNFKDLGLMEAKLQFIRCWQALPDFGVTLFLVKHMGHKKEELLGVAFNRIMKMDLATSDHLKTIRYNTIKAWNVNWGTKHMMIQTESESLTFSCLTAECKVVHEFIGGYIFLSMRTKDANQTLDDELFHKLTGGWA
;
A
#
# COMPACT_ATOMS: atom_id res chain seq x y z
N MET A 1 -0.78 30.10 -0.92
CA MET A 1 -0.97 29.72 -2.35
C MET A 1 -1.73 30.85 -3.03
N PRO A 2 -1.28 31.40 -4.16
CA PRO A 2 -2.05 32.43 -4.86
C PRO A 2 -3.28 31.78 -5.51
N CYS A 3 -4.45 32.36 -5.30
CA CYS A 3 -5.70 31.92 -5.91
C CYS A 3 -5.61 32.10 -7.43
N CYS A 4 -5.53 30.99 -8.17
CA CYS A 4 -5.59 31.00 -9.63
C CYS A 4 -6.97 31.53 -10.05
N SER A 5 -7.02 32.57 -10.89
CA SER A 5 -8.29 33.10 -11.39
C SER A 5 -8.98 32.05 -12.29
N ARG A 6 -10.32 32.03 -12.32
CA ARG A 6 -11.09 31.06 -13.13
C ARG A 6 -10.64 30.99 -14.60
N SER A 7 -10.22 32.12 -15.17
CA SER A 7 -9.72 32.20 -16.55
C SER A 7 -8.40 31.44 -16.74
N GLN A 8 -7.46 31.57 -15.81
CA GLN A 8 -6.18 30.86 -15.87
C GLN A 8 -6.34 29.34 -15.73
N GLY A 9 -7.29 28.89 -14.90
CA GLY A 9 -7.62 27.47 -14.78
C GLY A 9 -8.18 26.88 -16.07
N SER A 10 -9.10 27.60 -16.72
CA SER A 10 -9.72 27.14 -17.98
C SER A 10 -8.70 27.01 -19.12
N THR A 11 -7.78 27.97 -19.25
CA THR A 11 -6.73 27.90 -20.26
C THR A 11 -5.83 26.68 -20.07
N ARG A 12 -5.37 26.43 -18.85
CA ARG A 12 -4.51 25.26 -18.53
C ARG A 12 -5.20 23.92 -18.80
N ILE A 13 -6.51 23.84 -18.55
CA ILE A 13 -7.30 22.62 -18.84
C ILE A 13 -7.37 22.40 -20.35
N LEU A 14 -7.63 23.44 -21.15
CA LEU A 14 -7.72 23.32 -22.61
C LEU A 14 -6.37 22.95 -23.24
N GLU A 15 -5.27 23.52 -22.75
CA GLU A 15 -3.91 23.15 -23.17
C GLU A 15 -3.63 21.67 -22.87
N ALA A 16 -3.94 21.21 -21.64
CA ALA A 16 -3.75 19.81 -21.26
C ALA A 16 -4.65 18.85 -22.06
N HIS A 17 -5.90 19.26 -22.35
CA HIS A 17 -6.84 18.49 -23.17
C HIS A 17 -6.28 18.23 -24.57
N GLY A 18 -5.50 19.16 -25.14
CA GLY A 18 -4.84 18.98 -26.43
C GLY A 18 -4.02 17.70 -26.55
N ASN A 19 -3.44 17.20 -25.45
CA ASN A 19 -2.64 15.98 -25.41
C ASN A 19 -3.47 14.68 -25.47
N PHE A 20 -4.78 14.76 -25.25
CA PHE A 20 -5.66 13.59 -25.11
C PHE A 20 -6.85 13.62 -26.08
N LYS A 21 -6.99 14.69 -26.88
CA LYS A 21 -8.15 14.95 -27.75
C LYS A 21 -8.44 13.85 -28.77
N ASP A 22 -7.42 13.09 -29.16
CA ASP A 22 -7.50 12.05 -30.18
C ASP A 22 -7.70 10.64 -29.58
N LEU A 23 -7.76 10.51 -28.24
CA LEU A 23 -7.99 9.22 -27.58
C LEU A 23 -9.46 8.82 -27.60
N GLY A 24 -9.73 7.53 -27.86
CA GLY A 24 -11.06 6.96 -27.67
C GLY A 24 -11.49 6.96 -26.20
N LEU A 25 -12.79 6.84 -25.91
CA LEU A 25 -13.32 6.87 -24.53
C LEU A 25 -12.61 5.88 -23.58
N MET A 26 -12.31 4.67 -24.06
CA MET A 26 -11.64 3.65 -23.25
C MET A 26 -10.16 3.94 -23.02
N GLU A 27 -9.48 4.42 -24.04
CA GLU A 27 -8.08 4.81 -23.95
C GLU A 27 -7.91 6.02 -23.03
N ALA A 28 -8.82 6.99 -23.09
CA ALA A 28 -8.84 8.14 -22.19
C ALA A 28 -9.01 7.72 -20.72
N LYS A 29 -9.93 6.78 -20.42
CA LYS A 29 -10.08 6.23 -19.05
C LYS A 29 -8.84 5.47 -18.59
N LEU A 30 -8.26 4.64 -19.46
CA LEU A 30 -7.03 3.91 -19.13
C LEU A 30 -5.86 4.86 -18.91
N GLN A 31 -5.76 5.92 -19.71
CA GLN A 31 -4.72 6.94 -19.57
C GLN A 31 -4.85 7.70 -18.26
N PHE A 32 -6.09 8.04 -17.85
CA PHE A 32 -6.35 8.62 -16.53
C PHE A 32 -5.84 7.70 -15.41
N ILE A 33 -6.15 6.40 -15.47
CA ILE A 33 -5.68 5.41 -14.50
C ILE A 33 -4.15 5.35 -14.48
N ARG A 34 -3.49 5.32 -15.64
CA ARG A 34 -2.02 5.32 -15.73
C ARG A 34 -1.39 6.57 -15.11
N CYS A 35 -1.96 7.74 -15.39
CA CYS A 35 -1.50 9.00 -14.79
C CYS A 35 -1.66 8.99 -13.26
N TRP A 36 -2.79 8.49 -12.76
CA TRP A 36 -3.00 8.32 -11.32
C TRP A 36 -2.01 7.32 -10.70
N GLN A 37 -1.75 6.20 -11.39
CA GLN A 37 -0.81 5.17 -10.95
C GLN A 37 0.65 5.65 -10.95
N ALA A 38 0.98 6.66 -11.75
CA ALA A 38 2.31 7.26 -11.83
C ALA A 38 2.60 8.27 -10.70
N LEU A 39 1.61 8.60 -9.86
CA LEU A 39 1.83 9.49 -8.71
C LEU A 39 2.74 8.82 -7.67
N PRO A 40 3.62 9.59 -6.98
CA PRO A 40 4.63 9.04 -6.06
C PRO A 40 4.06 8.13 -4.96
N ASP A 41 2.90 8.49 -4.41
CA ASP A 41 2.26 7.79 -3.28
C ASP A 41 1.09 6.90 -3.72
N PHE A 42 1.00 6.59 -5.02
CA PHE A 42 -0.03 5.70 -5.52
C PHE A 42 0.06 4.32 -4.85
N GLY A 43 -1.11 3.80 -4.43
CA GLY A 43 -1.23 2.42 -3.95
C GLY A 43 -0.61 2.18 -2.57
N VAL A 44 -0.47 3.22 -1.75
CA VAL A 44 -0.02 3.12 -0.36
C VAL A 44 -1.22 3.25 0.59
N THR A 45 -1.46 2.23 1.41
CA THR A 45 -2.42 2.28 2.51
C THR A 45 -1.70 2.60 3.81
N LEU A 46 -2.16 3.60 4.56
CA LEU A 46 -1.50 4.08 5.77
C LEU A 46 -2.19 3.58 7.04
N PHE A 47 -1.40 3.14 8.01
CA PHE A 47 -1.85 2.77 9.35
C PHE A 47 -1.04 3.54 10.40
N LEU A 48 -1.69 3.99 11.47
CA LEU A 48 -0.99 4.53 12.62
C LEU A 48 -0.57 3.35 13.51
N VAL A 49 0.72 3.26 13.83
CA VAL A 49 1.27 2.14 14.60
C VAL A 49 2.13 2.63 15.76
N LYS A 50 2.25 1.77 16.77
CA LYS A 50 3.15 1.98 17.90
C LYS A 50 4.07 0.77 18.06
N HIS A 51 5.37 1.00 17.90
CA HIS A 51 6.37 -0.03 18.06
C HIS A 51 6.55 -0.43 19.53
N MET A 52 6.78 -1.71 19.77
CA MET A 52 7.02 -2.23 21.12
C MET A 52 8.23 -1.55 21.76
N GLY A 53 8.06 -0.98 22.95
CA GLY A 53 9.13 -0.26 23.66
C GLY A 53 9.33 1.19 23.22
N HIS A 54 8.62 1.67 22.19
CA HIS A 54 8.70 3.05 21.73
C HIS A 54 7.50 3.87 22.22
N LYS A 55 7.75 5.13 22.61
CA LYS A 55 6.69 6.06 23.02
C LYS A 55 6.04 6.78 21.83
N LYS A 56 6.80 7.01 20.75
CA LYS A 56 6.37 7.75 19.57
C LYS A 56 5.53 6.84 18.66
N GLU A 57 4.44 7.40 18.14
CA GLU A 57 3.61 6.81 17.09
C GLU A 57 4.22 7.08 15.72
N GLU A 58 4.09 6.13 14.81
CA GLU A 58 4.67 6.19 13.46
C GLU A 58 3.62 5.76 12.43
N LEU A 59 3.82 6.14 11.17
CA LEU A 59 3.00 5.68 10.07
C LEU A 59 3.61 4.40 9.48
N LEU A 60 2.75 3.41 9.24
CA LEU A 60 3.08 2.22 8.47
C LEU A 60 2.36 2.32 7.12
N GLY A 61 3.13 2.52 6.05
CA GLY A 61 2.64 2.43 4.68
C GLY A 61 2.73 1.00 4.17
N VAL A 62 1.62 0.44 3.70
CA VAL A 62 1.55 -0.88 3.07
C VAL A 62 1.20 -0.69 1.60
N ALA A 63 2.10 -1.14 0.72
CA ALA A 63 1.96 -1.03 -0.73
C ALA A 63 2.21 -2.40 -1.38
N PHE A 64 1.84 -2.54 -2.66
CA PHE A 64 1.80 -3.84 -3.33
C PHE A 64 3.11 -4.66 -3.35
N ASN A 65 4.26 -4.03 -3.14
CA ASN A 65 5.57 -4.69 -3.15
C ASN A 65 6.41 -4.44 -1.89
N ARG A 66 5.92 -3.63 -0.95
CA ARG A 66 6.72 -3.14 0.18
C ARG A 66 5.88 -2.63 1.34
N ILE A 67 6.52 -2.60 2.50
CA ILE A 67 6.06 -1.94 3.72
C ILE A 67 7.04 -0.81 4.02
N MET A 68 6.54 0.33 4.46
CA MET A 68 7.34 1.52 4.75
C MET A 68 7.04 1.99 6.17
N LYS A 69 8.08 2.25 6.95
CA LYS A 69 7.98 3.08 8.14
C LYS A 69 8.09 4.53 7.71
N MET A 70 7.17 5.37 8.16
CA MET A 70 7.09 6.77 7.76
C MET A 70 6.97 7.66 8.99
N ASP A 71 7.58 8.83 8.95
CA ASP A 71 7.42 9.83 10.01
C ASP A 71 6.00 10.38 9.98
N LEU A 72 5.37 10.50 11.15
CA LEU A 72 3.98 10.96 11.26
C LEU A 72 3.79 12.43 10.88
N ALA A 73 4.80 13.29 11.11
CA ALA A 73 4.69 14.72 10.88
C ALA A 73 5.09 15.10 9.46
N THR A 74 6.15 14.50 8.92
CA THR A 74 6.65 14.85 7.58
C THR A 74 6.15 13.91 6.48
N SER A 75 5.63 12.73 6.82
CA SER A 75 5.36 11.65 5.88
C SER A 75 6.60 11.11 5.14
N ASP A 76 7.81 11.45 5.60
CA ASP A 76 9.04 10.96 5.00
C ASP A 76 9.24 9.46 5.29
N HIS A 77 9.79 8.74 4.31
CA HIS A 77 10.15 7.34 4.47
C HIS A 77 11.37 7.19 5.40
N LEU A 78 11.18 6.57 6.56
CA LEU A 78 12.23 6.24 7.52
C LEU A 78 12.89 4.91 7.17
N LYS A 79 12.10 3.92 6.74
CA LYS A 79 12.57 2.58 6.38
C LYS A 79 11.65 1.93 5.37
N THR A 80 12.21 1.12 4.47
CA THR A 80 11.45 0.31 3.51
C THR A 80 11.83 -1.16 3.64
N ILE A 81 10.82 -2.02 3.70
CA ILE A 81 10.94 -3.49 3.74
C ILE A 81 10.23 -4.02 2.51
N ARG A 82 10.94 -4.75 1.65
CA ARG A 82 10.33 -5.38 0.47
C ARG A 82 9.74 -6.72 0.84
N TYR A 83 8.65 -7.14 0.22
CA TYR A 83 8.01 -8.42 0.56
C TYR A 83 8.93 -9.63 0.37
N ASN A 84 9.82 -9.59 -0.64
CA ASN A 84 10.79 -10.67 -0.86
C ASN A 84 11.85 -10.82 0.24
N THR A 85 12.01 -9.84 1.15
CA THR A 85 12.91 -9.94 2.30
C THR A 85 12.21 -10.41 3.58
N ILE A 86 10.88 -10.55 3.56
CA ILE A 86 10.09 -11.03 4.70
C ILE A 86 10.16 -12.56 4.73
N LYS A 87 10.52 -13.12 5.90
CA LYS A 87 10.54 -14.57 6.14
C LYS A 87 9.28 -15.08 6.80
N ALA A 88 8.70 -14.29 7.71
CA ALA A 88 7.47 -14.61 8.39
C ALA A 88 6.76 -13.32 8.84
N TRP A 89 5.45 -13.39 9.00
CA TRP A 89 4.65 -12.35 9.63
C TRP A 89 3.51 -13.01 10.42
N ASN A 90 3.20 -12.51 11.60
CA ASN A 90 2.16 -13.08 12.45
C ASN A 90 1.58 -12.03 13.41
N VAL A 91 0.41 -12.34 13.98
CA VAL A 91 -0.21 -11.54 15.03
C VAL A 91 -0.16 -12.31 16.34
N ASN A 92 0.39 -11.69 17.38
CA ASN A 92 0.24 -12.17 18.76
C ASN A 92 -1.09 -11.65 19.31
N TRP A 93 -2.05 -12.55 19.50
CA TRP A 93 -3.40 -12.21 19.97
C TRP A 93 -3.46 -11.81 21.43
N GLY A 94 -2.61 -12.39 22.28
CA GLY A 94 -2.56 -12.06 23.70
C GLY A 94 -2.12 -10.61 23.91
N THR A 95 -1.16 -10.14 23.11
CA THR A 95 -0.66 -8.76 23.20
C THR A 95 -1.24 -7.82 22.15
N LYS A 96 -1.98 -8.34 21.16
CA LYS A 96 -2.47 -7.60 19.97
C LYS A 96 -1.37 -6.91 19.15
N HIS A 97 -0.21 -7.55 19.04
CA HIS A 97 0.91 -7.02 18.25
C HIS A 97 1.09 -7.80 16.96
N MET A 98 1.36 -7.08 15.88
CA MET A 98 1.88 -7.62 14.63
C MET A 98 3.40 -7.75 14.74
N MET A 99 3.95 -8.87 14.29
CA MET A 99 5.38 -9.06 14.09
C MET A 99 5.66 -9.35 12.62
N ILE A 100 6.72 -8.74 12.09
CA ILE A 100 7.25 -8.96 10.75
C ILE A 100 8.72 -9.31 10.88
N GLN A 101 9.07 -10.53 10.50
CA GLN A 101 10.43 -11.04 10.54
C GLN A 101 11.08 -10.91 9.17
N THR A 102 12.23 -10.24 9.13
CA THR A 102 13.10 -10.13 7.96
C THR A 102 14.40 -10.91 8.19
N GLU A 103 15.30 -10.91 7.21
CA GLU A 103 16.62 -11.53 7.36
C GLU A 103 17.49 -10.86 8.43
N SER A 104 17.39 -9.54 8.58
CA SER A 104 18.26 -8.75 9.46
C SER A 104 17.62 -8.38 10.79
N GLU A 105 16.30 -8.22 10.83
CA GLU A 105 15.60 -7.77 12.04
C GLU A 105 14.14 -8.25 12.09
N SER A 106 13.53 -8.09 13.27
CA SER A 106 12.09 -8.27 13.47
C SER A 106 11.45 -6.97 13.93
N LEU A 107 10.36 -6.58 13.26
CA LEU A 107 9.58 -5.42 13.65
C LEU A 107 8.34 -5.89 14.39
N THR A 108 8.12 -5.37 15.61
CA THR A 108 6.90 -5.64 16.38
C THR A 108 6.18 -4.34 16.69
N PHE A 109 4.89 -4.27 16.40
CA PHE A 109 4.07 -3.08 16.60
C PHE A 109 2.60 -3.42 16.86
N SER A 110 1.89 -2.52 17.53
CA SER A 110 0.42 -2.51 17.60
C SER A 110 -0.12 -1.50 16.59
N CYS A 111 -1.27 -1.81 16.00
CA CYS A 111 -1.99 -0.90 15.11
C CYS A 111 -3.03 -0.11 15.91
N LEU A 112 -3.10 1.20 15.68
CA LEU A 112 -3.98 2.13 16.39
C LEU A 112 -5.20 2.55 15.56
N THR A 113 -5.10 2.49 14.22
CA THR A 113 -6.20 2.84 13.31
C THR A 113 -7.04 1.64 12.88
N ALA A 114 -6.58 0.41 13.12
CA ALA A 114 -7.28 -0.82 12.78
C ALA A 114 -6.77 -1.98 13.65
N GLU A 115 -7.45 -3.14 13.60
CA GLU A 115 -6.91 -4.36 14.19
C GLU A 115 -5.66 -4.84 13.42
N CYS A 116 -4.69 -5.41 14.13
CA CYS A 116 -3.48 -5.98 13.51
C CYS A 116 -3.80 -7.06 12.46
N LYS A 117 -4.97 -7.71 12.56
CA LYS A 117 -5.50 -8.63 11.55
C LYS A 117 -5.62 -7.98 10.17
N VAL A 118 -6.07 -6.73 10.10
CA VAL A 118 -6.22 -6.00 8.83
C VAL A 118 -4.85 -5.83 8.16
N VAL A 119 -3.83 -5.41 8.92
CA VAL A 119 -2.47 -5.23 8.38
C VAL A 119 -1.91 -6.56 7.86
N HIS A 120 -2.13 -7.66 8.57
CA HIS A 120 -1.75 -8.99 8.09
C HIS A 120 -2.49 -9.38 6.81
N GLU A 121 -3.81 -9.18 6.72
CA GLU A 121 -4.60 -9.47 5.52
C GLU A 121 -4.09 -8.67 4.31
N PHE A 122 -3.71 -7.40 4.50
CA PHE A 122 -3.06 -6.60 3.45
C PHE A 122 -1.74 -7.23 2.97
N ILE A 123 -0.86 -7.63 3.90
CA ILE A 123 0.43 -8.25 3.55
C ILE A 123 0.21 -9.57 2.81
N GLY A 124 -0.60 -10.46 3.38
CA GLY A 124 -0.92 -11.76 2.77
C GLY A 124 -1.61 -11.62 1.42
N GLY A 125 -2.54 -10.67 1.29
CA GLY A 125 -3.25 -10.37 0.05
C GLY A 125 -2.32 -9.85 -1.04
N TYR A 126 -1.39 -8.94 -0.73
CA TYR A 126 -0.43 -8.47 -1.72
C TYR A 126 0.57 -9.55 -2.13
N ILE A 127 1.04 -10.37 -1.20
CA ILE A 127 1.89 -11.53 -1.53
C ILE A 127 1.13 -12.48 -2.45
N PHE A 128 -0.12 -12.82 -2.13
CA PHE A 128 -0.98 -13.65 -2.98
C PHE A 128 -1.13 -13.06 -4.39
N LEU A 129 -1.46 -11.77 -4.50
CA LEU A 129 -1.60 -11.09 -5.79
C LEU A 129 -0.30 -11.11 -6.61
N SER A 130 0.85 -11.04 -5.96
CA SER A 130 2.16 -11.12 -6.63
C SER A 130 2.50 -12.50 -7.19
N MET A 131 1.87 -13.57 -6.67
CA MET A 131 2.06 -14.95 -7.11
C MET A 131 1.20 -15.32 -8.33
N ARG A 132 0.25 -14.44 -8.72
CA ARG A 132 -0.58 -14.66 -9.90
C ARG A 132 0.23 -14.46 -11.17
N THR A 133 0.36 -15.51 -12.00
CA THR A 133 0.98 -15.41 -13.33
C THR A 133 -0.08 -15.13 -14.40
N LYS A 134 0.35 -14.56 -15.54
CA LYS A 134 -0.55 -14.25 -16.67
C LYS A 134 -1.10 -15.51 -17.38
N ASP A 135 -0.36 -16.62 -17.28
CA ASP A 135 -0.63 -17.85 -18.02
C ASP A 135 -1.26 -18.96 -17.15
N ALA A 136 -1.32 -18.78 -15.82
CA ALA A 136 -2.06 -19.70 -14.95
C ALA A 136 -3.56 -19.46 -15.12
N ASN A 137 -4.33 -20.57 -15.16
CA ASN A 137 -5.79 -20.58 -15.20
C ASN A 137 -6.39 -19.44 -14.36
N GLN A 138 -7.38 -18.75 -14.91
CA GLN A 138 -8.10 -17.66 -14.24
C GLN A 138 -8.82 -18.09 -12.94
N THR A 139 -8.75 -19.36 -12.57
CA THR A 139 -9.26 -19.91 -11.32
C THR A 139 -8.44 -19.40 -10.14
N LEU A 140 -9.12 -18.77 -9.19
CA LEU A 140 -8.55 -18.27 -7.96
C LEU A 140 -8.12 -19.45 -7.07
N ASP A 141 -6.90 -19.41 -6.53
CA ASP A 141 -6.44 -20.36 -5.52
C ASP A 141 -6.91 -19.87 -4.13
N ASP A 142 -8.17 -20.18 -3.80
CA ASP A 142 -8.81 -19.77 -2.56
C ASP A 142 -8.10 -20.34 -1.32
N GLU A 143 -7.59 -21.57 -1.42
CA GLU A 143 -6.87 -22.22 -0.32
C GLU A 143 -5.58 -21.48 0.00
N LEU A 144 -4.79 -21.12 -1.02
CA LEU A 144 -3.58 -20.32 -0.82
C LEU A 144 -3.91 -18.92 -0.30
N PHE A 145 -4.96 -18.27 -0.83
CA PHE A 145 -5.40 -16.97 -0.32
C PHE A 145 -5.71 -17.06 1.18
N HIS A 146 -6.54 -18.03 1.60
CA HIS A 146 -6.88 -18.24 3.01
C HIS A 146 -5.69 -18.68 3.86
N LYS A 147 -4.71 -19.39 3.31
CA LYS A 147 -3.47 -19.70 4.05
C LYS A 147 -2.65 -18.44 4.34
N LEU A 148 -2.58 -17.51 3.39
CA LEU A 148 -1.79 -16.27 3.51
C LEU A 148 -2.52 -15.17 4.29
N THR A 149 -3.86 -15.13 4.22
CA THR A 149 -4.68 -14.10 4.86
C THR A 149 -5.45 -14.59 6.07
N GLY A 150 -5.50 -15.90 6.31
CA GLY A 150 -6.44 -16.58 7.19
C GLY A 150 -5.83 -17.50 8.23
N GLY A 151 -4.52 -17.41 8.52
CA GLY A 151 -3.77 -18.20 9.51
C GLY A 151 -4.18 -17.97 10.98
N TRP A 152 -5.48 -17.89 11.24
CA TRP A 152 -6.14 -17.45 12.47
C TRP A 152 -7.12 -18.49 13.04
N ALA A 153 -7.25 -19.66 12.42
CA ALA A 153 -8.14 -20.74 12.86
C ALA A 153 -7.42 -21.70 13.82
#